data_AF-A0A382W1V9-F1
#
_entry.id   AF-A0A382W1V9-F1
#
_cell.length_a   1.000
_cell.length_b   1.000
_cell.length_c   1.000
_cell.angle_alpha   90.00
_cell.angle_beta   90.00
_cell.angle_gamma   90.00
#
_symmetry.space_group_name_H-M   'P 1'
#
loop_
_entity.id
_entity.type
_entity.pdbx_description
1 polymer ?
#
loop_
_entity_poly.entity_id
_entity_poly.type
_entity_poly.pdbx_seq_one_letter_code
_entity_poly.pdbx_strand_id
1 'polypeptide(L)'
;MDGLGELPLFPEGTSWEAAWGRLEEFALNDGLPMVPPTGNLLEEMLGSASGSRSHGQLPPLFGELTATAVAYQCVLAGCEPGVLPLVLAAATACLEAKFNLLGLLTTTGTPAVMAIVHGGCAEQLG
;
A
#
# COMPACT_ATOMS: atom_id res chain seq x y z
N MET A 1 -9.93 3.30 -11.25
CA MET A 1 -10.41 2.36 -10.21
C MET A 1 -10.30 0.89 -10.62
N ASP A 2 -9.96 0.55 -11.86
CA ASP A 2 -9.64 -0.83 -12.23
C ASP A 2 -8.33 -1.28 -11.54
N GLY A 3 -8.43 -2.23 -10.60
CA GLY A 3 -7.27 -2.81 -9.91
C GLY A 3 -7.44 -3.12 -8.41
N LEU A 4 -8.52 -2.66 -7.76
CA LEU A 4 -8.73 -2.89 -6.32
C LEU A 4 -9.56 -4.14 -5.98
N GLY A 5 -10.16 -4.80 -6.97
CA GLY A 5 -11.06 -5.92 -6.71
C GLY A 5 -12.20 -5.52 -5.77
N GLU A 6 -12.42 -6.31 -4.71
CA GLU A 6 -13.50 -6.12 -3.72
C GLU A 6 -13.09 -5.26 -2.50
N LEU A 7 -11.92 -4.61 -2.51
CA LEU A 7 -11.45 -3.81 -1.37
C LEU A 7 -12.43 -2.67 -1.04
N PRO A 8 -12.72 -2.41 0.25
CA PRO A 8 -13.70 -1.41 0.63
C PRO A 8 -13.18 0.01 0.38
N LEU A 9 -14.04 0.85 -0.20
CA LEU A 9 -13.91 2.31 -0.18
C LEU A 9 -15.01 2.90 0.68
N PHE A 10 -14.69 3.97 1.40
CA PHE A 10 -15.58 4.58 2.38
C PHE A 10 -16.10 5.93 1.88
N PRO A 11 -17.40 6.23 2.10
CA PRO A 11 -17.92 7.58 1.91
C PRO A 11 -17.23 8.59 2.83
N GLU A 12 -17.14 9.83 2.39
CA GLU A 12 -16.72 10.96 3.24
C GLU A 12 -17.59 11.05 4.49
N GLY A 13 -16.96 11.30 5.64
CA GLY A 13 -17.65 11.40 6.94
C GLY A 13 -18.04 10.05 7.57
N THR A 14 -17.60 8.92 7.02
CA THR A 14 -17.72 7.62 7.70
C THR A 14 -17.03 7.69 9.06
N SER A 15 -17.70 7.23 10.12
CA SER A 15 -17.10 7.20 11.45
C SER A 15 -15.92 6.23 11.49
N TRP A 16 -14.93 6.54 12.32
CA TRP A 16 -13.76 5.69 12.50
C TRP A 16 -14.14 4.24 12.85
N GLU A 17 -15.07 4.06 13.78
CA GLU A 17 -15.50 2.74 14.27
C GLU A 17 -16.17 1.91 13.17
N ALA A 18 -16.99 2.55 12.34
CA ALA A 18 -17.65 1.88 11.22
C ALA A 18 -16.64 1.46 10.14
N ALA A 19 -15.68 2.34 9.83
CA ALA A 19 -14.61 2.02 8.90
C ALA A 19 -13.71 0.90 9.42
N TRP A 20 -13.34 0.97 10.70
CA TRP A 20 -12.51 -0.02 11.38
C TRP A 20 -13.15 -1.41 11.35
N GLY A 21 -14.42 -1.53 11.76
CA GLY A 21 -15.14 -2.80 11.75
C GLY A 21 -15.21 -3.41 10.34
N ARG A 22 -15.42 -2.59 9.30
CA ARG A 22 -15.44 -3.08 7.93
C ARG A 22 -14.04 -3.52 7.44
N LEU A 23 -12.98 -2.80 7.79
CA LEU A 23 -11.61 -3.23 7.47
C LEU A 23 -11.24 -4.55 8.16
N GLU A 24 -11.75 -4.79 9.38
CA GLU A 24 -11.60 -6.06 10.10
C GLU A 24 -12.26 -7.22 9.37
N GLU A 25 -13.48 -7.04 8.85
CA GLU A 25 -14.18 -8.07 8.06
C GLU A 25 -13.40 -8.50 6.81
N PHE A 26 -12.59 -7.61 6.24
CA PHE A 26 -11.70 -7.89 5.11
C PHE A 26 -10.29 -8.34 5.52
N ALA A 27 -10.00 -8.47 6.81
CA ALA A 27 -8.67 -8.75 7.35
C ALA A 27 -7.59 -7.74 6.87
N LEU A 28 -7.97 -6.47 6.77
CA LEU A 28 -7.09 -5.38 6.32
C LEU A 28 -6.54 -4.53 7.46
N ASN A 29 -6.93 -4.78 8.71
CA ASN A 29 -6.33 -4.10 9.85
C ASN A 29 -5.25 -4.94 10.53
N ASP A 30 -4.31 -4.27 11.18
CA ASP A 30 -3.21 -4.84 11.95
C ASP A 30 -3.26 -4.44 13.44
N GLY A 31 -4.35 -3.78 13.87
CA GLY A 31 -4.51 -3.24 15.21
C GLY A 31 -3.92 -1.83 15.40
N LEU A 32 -3.24 -1.25 14.42
CA LEU A 32 -2.74 0.13 14.45
C LEU A 32 -3.74 1.11 13.85
N PRO A 33 -3.76 2.40 14.24
CA PRO A 33 -4.64 3.37 13.60
C PRO A 33 -4.42 3.46 12.09
N MET A 34 -5.49 3.33 11.29
CA MET A 34 -5.47 3.39 9.83
C MET A 34 -6.44 4.43 9.27
N VAL A 35 -6.05 5.20 8.25
CA VAL A 35 -6.99 6.14 7.61
C VAL A 35 -7.98 5.37 6.71
N PRO A 36 -9.31 5.54 6.87
CA PRO A 36 -10.30 4.91 6.00
C PRO A 36 -10.13 5.35 4.54
N PRO A 37 -9.91 4.44 3.58
CA PRO A 37 -9.71 4.82 2.19
C PRO A 37 -10.99 5.37 1.56
N THR A 38 -11.05 6.67 1.30
CA THR A 38 -12.11 7.27 0.48
C THR A 38 -11.69 7.31 -0.99
N GLY A 39 -12.67 7.47 -1.89
CA GLY A 39 -12.38 7.64 -3.31
C GLY A 39 -11.48 8.85 -3.57
N ASN A 40 -11.73 9.97 -2.88
CA ASN A 40 -10.95 11.20 -3.02
C ASN A 40 -9.49 11.01 -2.57
N LEU A 41 -9.27 10.41 -1.40
CA LEU A 41 -7.92 10.15 -0.88
C LEU A 41 -7.12 9.24 -1.82
N LEU A 42 -7.79 8.23 -2.39
CA LEU A 42 -7.16 7.32 -3.32
C LEU A 42 -6.83 8.01 -4.66
N GLU A 43 -7.73 8.84 -5.19
CA GLU A 43 -7.49 9.63 -6.39
C GLU A 43 -6.33 10.61 -6.19
N GLU A 44 -6.28 11.28 -5.04
CA GLU A 44 -5.20 12.19 -4.66
C GLU A 44 -3.86 11.46 -4.54
N MET A 45 -3.82 10.32 -3.85
CA MET A 45 -2.63 9.47 -3.73
C MET A 45 -2.13 8.97 -5.09
N LEU A 46 -3.04 8.59 -6.01
CA LEU A 46 -2.68 8.14 -7.34
C LEU A 46 -2.14 9.28 -8.23
N GLY A 47 -2.68 10.48 -8.11
CA GLY A 47 -2.33 11.63 -8.94
C GLY A 47 -2.40 11.29 -10.44
N SER A 48 -1.28 11.43 -11.15
CA SER A 48 -1.16 11.13 -12.58
C SER A 48 -0.64 9.73 -12.90
N ALA A 49 -0.43 8.88 -11.89
CA ALA A 49 0.12 7.53 -12.08
C ALA A 49 -0.84 6.62 -12.88
N SER A 50 -0.27 5.80 -13.76
CA SER A 50 -1.04 4.74 -14.44
C SER A 50 -1.37 3.62 -13.45
N GLY A 51 -2.62 3.61 -12.97
CA GLY A 51 -3.04 2.77 -11.85
C GLY A 51 -3.00 1.26 -12.07
N SER A 52 -3.28 0.79 -13.29
CA SER A 52 -3.57 -0.63 -13.58
C SER A 52 -2.38 -1.47 -14.06
N ARG A 53 -1.25 -0.83 -14.39
CA ARG A 53 -0.05 -1.57 -14.84
C ARG A 53 0.54 -2.35 -13.67
N SER A 54 0.64 -3.66 -13.83
CA SER A 54 1.35 -4.52 -12.87
C SER A 54 2.87 -4.44 -13.05
N HIS A 55 3.57 -4.44 -11.93
CA HIS A 55 5.02 -4.53 -11.80
C HIS A 55 5.48 -5.96 -11.46
N GLY A 56 4.55 -6.90 -11.31
CA GLY A 56 4.77 -8.29 -10.91
C GLY A 56 3.84 -8.71 -9.78
N GLN A 57 3.91 -9.98 -9.36
CA GLN A 57 3.08 -10.52 -8.28
C GLN A 57 3.85 -10.46 -6.95
N LEU A 58 3.25 -9.85 -5.93
CA LEU A 58 3.87 -9.65 -4.62
C LEU A 58 3.58 -10.83 -3.67
N PRO A 59 4.59 -11.61 -3.26
CA PRO A 59 4.43 -12.62 -2.21
C PRO A 59 3.95 -12.01 -0.87
N PRO A 60 3.33 -12.80 0.02
CA PRO A 60 3.07 -14.24 -0.09
C PRO A 60 1.73 -14.58 -0.76
N LEU A 61 0.83 -13.60 -0.92
CA LEU A 61 -0.49 -13.80 -1.50
C LEU A 61 -0.51 -13.65 -3.03
N PHE A 62 0.60 -13.23 -3.63
CA PHE A 62 0.80 -13.09 -5.07
C PHE A 62 -0.21 -12.17 -5.76
N GLY A 63 -0.67 -11.14 -5.05
CA GLY A 63 -1.48 -10.07 -5.65
C GLY A 63 -0.67 -9.24 -6.64
N GLU A 64 -1.35 -8.66 -7.63
CA GLU A 64 -0.72 -7.80 -8.63
C GLU A 64 -0.20 -6.50 -7.99
N LEU A 65 1.10 -6.23 -8.13
CA LEU A 65 1.75 -5.02 -7.65
C LEU A 65 1.49 -3.88 -8.65
N THR A 66 0.35 -3.22 -8.48
CA THR A 66 -0.04 -2.06 -9.27
C THR A 66 0.09 -0.76 -8.48
N ALA A 67 0.18 0.39 -9.17
CA ALA A 67 0.18 1.68 -8.49
C ALA A 67 -1.10 1.90 -7.69
N THR A 68 -2.25 1.41 -8.16
CA THR A 68 -3.52 1.47 -7.42
C THR A 68 -3.51 0.62 -6.15
N ALA A 69 -2.93 -0.59 -6.19
CA ALA A 69 -2.79 -1.41 -5.00
C ALA A 69 -1.88 -0.76 -3.95
N VAL A 70 -0.74 -0.20 -4.36
CA VAL A 70 0.18 0.50 -3.45
C VAL A 70 -0.45 1.77 -2.90
N ALA A 71 -1.14 2.56 -3.73
CA ALA A 71 -1.84 3.77 -3.30
C ALA A 71 -2.86 3.47 -2.20
N TYR A 72 -3.62 2.38 -2.32
CA TYR A 72 -4.55 1.95 -1.28
C TYR A 72 -3.85 1.68 0.06
N GLN A 73 -2.72 0.98 0.04
CA GLN A 73 -1.92 0.73 1.25
C GLN A 73 -1.31 2.01 1.83
N CYS A 74 -0.86 2.93 0.98
CA CYS A 74 -0.37 4.25 1.41
C CYS A 74 -1.48 5.07 2.08
N VAL A 75 -2.70 5.07 1.52
CA VAL A 75 -3.85 5.73 2.15
C VAL A 75 -4.15 5.12 3.50
N LEU A 76 -4.26 3.79 3.58
CA LEU A 76 -4.46 3.08 4.85
C LEU A 76 -3.42 3.48 5.92
N ALA A 77 -2.15 3.58 5.52
CA ALA A 77 -1.04 3.99 6.37
C ALA A 77 -0.99 5.51 6.69
N GLY A 78 -1.91 6.31 6.15
CA GLY A 78 -1.94 7.76 6.35
C GLY A 78 -0.76 8.51 5.72
N CYS A 79 -0.21 7.97 4.62
CA CYS A 79 0.89 8.59 3.91
C CYS A 79 0.47 9.87 3.16
N GLU A 80 1.43 10.79 3.02
CA GLU A 80 1.30 11.93 2.11
C GLU A 80 1.34 11.48 0.64
N PRO A 81 0.52 12.04 -0.27
CA PRO A 81 0.42 11.61 -1.68
C PRO A 81 1.77 11.51 -2.42
N GLY A 82 2.72 12.39 -2.09
CA GLY A 82 4.03 12.45 -2.73
C GLY A 82 4.87 11.16 -2.61
N VAL A 83 4.59 10.28 -1.64
CA VAL A 83 5.41 9.09 -1.38
C VAL A 83 5.12 7.91 -2.32
N LEU A 84 4.00 7.90 -3.05
CA LEU A 84 3.58 6.74 -3.86
C LEU A 84 4.69 6.22 -4.80
N PRO A 85 5.41 7.05 -5.58
CA PRO A 85 6.46 6.56 -6.48
C PRO A 85 7.60 5.86 -5.73
N LEU A 86 7.93 6.34 -4.53
CA LEU A 86 8.98 5.77 -3.68
C LEU A 86 8.57 4.39 -3.15
N VAL A 87 7.36 4.27 -2.60
CA VAL A 87 6.85 3.01 -2.05
C VAL A 87 6.68 1.97 -3.15
N LEU A 88 6.17 2.36 -4.33
CA LEU A 88 6.03 1.47 -5.47
C LEU A 88 7.40 0.98 -5.96
N ALA A 89 8.41 1.86 -6.01
CA ALA A 89 9.77 1.47 -6.37
C ALA A 89 10.38 0.50 -5.35
N ALA A 90 10.23 0.76 -4.05
CA ALA A 90 10.70 -0.11 -2.99
C ALA A 90 10.03 -1.50 -3.03
N ALA A 91 8.71 -1.55 -3.18
CA ALA A 91 7.96 -2.79 -3.31
C ALA A 91 8.36 -3.58 -4.57
N THR A 92 8.57 -2.88 -5.70
CA THR A 92 9.03 -3.50 -6.95
C THR A 92 10.42 -4.10 -6.77
N ALA A 93 11.34 -3.40 -6.09
CA ALA A 93 12.68 -3.90 -5.81
C ALA A 93 12.67 -5.17 -4.94
N CYS A 94 11.67 -5.34 -4.08
CA CYS A 94 11.51 -6.55 -3.27
C CYS A 94 11.13 -7.79 -4.09
N LEU A 95 10.71 -7.63 -5.35
CA LEU A 95 10.42 -8.75 -6.26
C LEU A 95 11.67 -9.41 -6.85
N GLU A 96 12.85 -8.82 -6.66
CA GLU A 96 14.12 -9.41 -7.08
C GLU A 96 14.32 -10.78 -6.42
N ALA A 97 14.53 -11.83 -7.22
CA ALA A 97 14.60 -13.21 -6.72
C ALA A 97 15.64 -13.41 -5.60
N LYS A 98 16.78 -12.69 -5.68
CA LYS A 98 17.84 -12.70 -4.67
C LYS A 98 17.41 -12.13 -3.30
N PHE A 99 16.39 -11.28 -3.26
CA PHE A 99 15.85 -10.73 -2.02
C PHE A 99 14.98 -11.74 -1.27
N ASN A 100 14.40 -12.72 -1.98
CA ASN A 100 13.60 -13.81 -1.41
C ASN A 100 12.48 -13.33 -0.48
N LEU A 101 11.65 -12.39 -0.95
CA LEU A 101 10.57 -11.79 -0.16
C LEU A 101 9.62 -12.84 0.42
N LEU A 102 9.30 -13.90 -0.32
CA LEU A 102 8.45 -14.99 0.18
C LEU A 102 9.04 -15.61 1.44
N GLY A 103 10.32 -16.01 1.40
CA GLY A 103 10.99 -16.59 2.57
C GLY A 103 11.08 -15.64 3.77
N LEU A 104 11.20 -14.33 3.52
CA LEU A 104 11.15 -13.31 4.57
C LEU A 104 9.75 -13.19 5.18
N LEU A 105 8.69 -13.16 4.39
CA LEU A 105 7.32 -12.91 4.88
C LEU A 105 6.60 -14.15 5.41
N THR A 106 7.10 -15.37 5.15
CA THR A 106 6.50 -16.62 5.63
C THR A 106 7.29 -17.31 6.75
N THR A 107 8.25 -16.61 7.37
CA THR A 107 9.02 -17.13 8.50
C THR A 107 8.32 -16.90 9.84
N THR A 108 8.63 -17.71 10.84
CA THR A 108 8.11 -17.56 12.21
C THR A 108 8.82 -16.47 13.03
N GLY A 109 9.89 -15.88 12.50
CA GLY A 109 10.69 -14.84 13.17
C GLY A 109 10.20 -13.41 12.99
N THR A 110 9.06 -13.20 12.32
CA THR A 110 8.43 -11.88 12.10
C THR A 110 9.38 -10.75 11.65
N PRO A 111 10.25 -10.95 10.63
CA PRO A 111 11.05 -9.88 10.09
C PRO A 111 10.16 -8.90 9.31
N ALA A 112 10.60 -7.64 9.24
CA ALA A 112 10.00 -6.62 8.41
C ALA A 112 11.00 -6.11 7.37
N VAL A 113 10.49 -5.68 6.21
CA VAL A 113 11.31 -4.99 5.22
C VAL A 113 11.44 -3.53 5.64
N MET A 114 12.69 -3.08 5.82
CA MET A 114 13.00 -1.67 6.06
C MET A 114 13.64 -1.06 4.82
N ALA A 115 13.08 0.04 4.33
CA ALA A 115 13.68 0.85 3.27
C ALA A 115 14.36 2.07 3.88
N ILE A 116 15.62 2.32 3.49
CA ILE A 116 16.36 3.54 3.83
C ILE A 116 16.46 4.39 2.57
N VAL A 117 16.07 5.65 2.66
CA VAL A 117 15.96 6.58 1.54
C VAL A 117 16.86 7.77 1.80
N HIS A 118 17.62 8.21 0.79
CA HIS A 118 18.59 9.29 0.93
C HIS A 118 18.76 10.09 -0.36
N GLY A 119 19.36 11.28 -0.25
CA GLY A 119 19.63 12.17 -1.39
C GLY A 119 18.39 12.91 -1.86
N GLY A 120 18.37 13.30 -3.14
CA GLY A 120 17.35 14.21 -3.68
C GLY A 120 15.90 13.72 -3.56
N CYS A 121 15.65 12.40 -3.54
CA CYS A 121 14.30 11.89 -3.32
C CYS A 121 13.82 12.08 -1.87
N ALA A 122 14.72 11.98 -0.89
CA ALA A 122 14.39 12.29 0.50
C ALA A 122 14.11 13.79 0.64
N GLU A 123 14.99 14.65 0.10
CA GLU A 123 14.83 16.10 0.14
C GLU A 123 13.51 16.60 -0.49
N GLN A 124 13.00 15.91 -1.52
CA GLN A 124 11.72 16.23 -2.15
C GLN A 124 10.50 15.86 -1.29
N LEU A 125 10.65 14.88 -0.40
CA LEU A 125 9.57 14.36 0.44
C LEU A 125 9.53 15.01 1.84
N GLY A 126 10.65 15.57 2.31
CA GLY A 126 10.79 16.26 3.60
C GLY A 126 11.65 15.47 4.58
#